data_AF-A0A452DNU2-F1
#
_entry.id   AF-A0A452DNU2-F1
#
_cell.length_a   1.000
_cell.length_b   1.000
_cell.length_c   1.000
_cell.angle_alpha   90.00
_cell.angle_beta   90.00
_cell.angle_gamma   90.00
#
_symmetry.space_group_name_H-M   'P 1'
#
loop_
_entity.id
_entity.type
_entity.pdbx_description
1 polymer ?
#
loop_
_entity_poly.entity_id
_entity_poly.type
_entity_poly.pdbx_seq_one_letter_code
_entity_poly.pdbx_strand_id
1 'polypeptide(L)' 'MAPSAFLRPFWKLLAPARFPSVSLSRSKFYIQEPPHGSPNWLKVGFTLGTSAFLRIYLIKQHNEDALEYKRRNGLE' A
#
# COMPACT_ATOMS: atom_id res chain seq x y z
N MET A 1 -22.87 65.86 -15.15
CA MET A 1 -22.92 64.38 -15.08
C MET A 1 -21.50 63.86 -15.17
N ALA A 2 -20.90 63.48 -14.02
CA ALA A 2 -19.56 62.90 -13.98
C ALA A 2 -19.68 61.37 -14.14
N PRO A 3 -18.97 60.74 -15.08
CA PRO A 3 -19.06 59.29 -15.23
C PRO A 3 -18.19 58.62 -14.18
N SER A 4 -18.83 57.75 -13.41
CA SER A 4 -18.26 56.80 -12.46
C SER A 4 -17.15 55.95 -13.12
N ALA A 5 -15.89 56.37 -12.96
CA ALA A 5 -14.73 55.67 -13.53
C ALA A 5 -13.85 54.98 -12.47
N PHE A 6 -14.42 54.54 -11.35
CA PHE A 6 -13.63 54.07 -10.19
C PHE A 6 -13.89 52.65 -9.68
N LEU A 7 -14.39 51.75 -10.53
CA LEU A 7 -14.41 50.32 -10.17
C LEU A 7 -13.91 49.46 -11.32
N ARG A 8 -12.63 49.65 -11.69
CA ARG A 8 -11.89 48.58 -12.38
C ARG A 8 -11.81 47.39 -11.42
N PRO A 9 -12.22 46.18 -11.84
CA PRO A 9 -12.43 45.08 -10.91
C PRO A 9 -11.08 44.62 -10.34
N PHE A 10 -10.88 44.87 -9.06
CA PHE A 10 -9.81 44.31 -8.21
C PHE A 10 -9.74 42.77 -8.28
N TRP A 11 -10.78 42.14 -8.83
CA TRP A 11 -10.97 40.71 -9.00
C TRP A 11 -9.99 40.07 -9.98
N LYS A 12 -9.33 40.85 -10.86
CA LYS A 12 -8.25 40.33 -11.72
C LYS A 12 -6.94 40.05 -10.97
N LEU A 13 -6.77 40.54 -9.75
CA LEU A 13 -5.61 40.23 -8.89
C LEU A 13 -5.82 38.96 -8.06
N LEU A 14 -7.06 38.48 -7.93
CA LEU A 14 -7.42 37.22 -7.28
C LEU A 14 -7.50 36.05 -8.28
N ALA A 15 -6.86 36.18 -9.45
CA ALA A 15 -6.61 35.02 -10.29
C ALA A 15 -5.89 33.96 -9.43
N PRO A 16 -6.42 32.73 -9.32
CA PRO A 16 -5.75 31.69 -8.56
C PRO A 16 -4.35 31.55 -9.14
N ALA A 17 -3.33 31.90 -8.36
CA ALA A 17 -1.98 31.49 -8.67
C ALA A 17 -2.05 29.96 -8.70
N ARG A 18 -2.16 29.39 -9.90
CA ARG A 18 -1.91 27.98 -10.13
C ARG A 18 -0.43 27.83 -9.79
N PHE A 19 -0.15 27.64 -8.51
CA PHE A 19 1.13 27.11 -8.08
C PHE A 19 1.34 25.89 -8.95
N PRO A 20 2.43 25.81 -9.75
CA PRO A 20 2.77 24.53 -10.32
C PRO A 20 2.79 23.59 -9.12
N SER A 21 1.96 22.54 -9.15
CA SER A 21 2.10 21.45 -8.20
C SER A 21 3.48 20.89 -8.48
N VAL A 22 4.49 21.47 -7.82
CA VAL A 22 5.83 20.93 -7.75
C VAL A 22 5.63 19.68 -6.92
N SER A 23 5.20 18.61 -7.59
CA SER A 23 5.42 17.26 -7.14
C SER A 23 6.88 17.25 -6.77
N LEU A 24 7.19 17.17 -5.47
CA LEU A 24 8.55 17.00 -4.99
C LEU A 24 9.08 15.79 -5.75
N SER A 25 9.79 16.03 -6.85
CA SER A 25 10.38 14.99 -7.66
C SER A 25 11.54 14.52 -6.82
N ARG A 26 11.26 13.54 -5.96
CA ARG A 26 12.23 12.83 -5.16
C ARG A 26 13.31 12.40 -6.15
N SER A 27 14.51 12.97 -6.02
CA SER A 27 15.68 12.63 -6.83
C SER A 27 15.70 11.11 -7.02
N LYS A 28 15.36 10.64 -8.23
CA LYS A 28 15.39 9.21 -8.55
C LYS A 28 16.87 8.85 -8.62
N PHE A 29 17.34 8.05 -7.66
CA PHE A 29 18.73 7.64 -7.56
C PHE A 29 19.20 6.84 -8.79
N TYR A 30 18.28 6.12 -9.42
CA TYR A 30 18.54 5.37 -10.65
C TYR A 30 17.98 6.10 -11.87
N ILE A 31 18.78 6.12 -12.95
CA ILE A 31 18.38 6.67 -14.26
C ILE A 31 17.25 5.83 -14.88
N GLN A 32 17.24 4.52 -14.63
CA GLN A 32 16.20 3.58 -15.05
C GLN A 32 15.45 3.00 -13.85
N GLU A 33 14.14 2.79 -13.99
CA GLU A 33 13.32 2.15 -12.96
C GLU A 33 13.86 0.73 -12.68
N PRO A 34 14.33 0.43 -11.45
CA PRO A 34 14.84 -0.90 -11.16
C PRO A 34 13.68 -1.91 -11.21
N PRO A 35 13.90 -3.14 -11.72
CA PRO A 35 12.87 -4.17 -11.81
C PRO A 35 12.20 -4.53 -10.47
N HIS A 36 12.86 -4.22 -9.35
CA HIS A 36 12.38 -4.43 -7.98
C HIS A 36 12.27 -3.12 -7.19
N GLY A 37 12.08 -1.98 -7.87
CA GLY A 37 11.94 -0.67 -7.21
C GLY A 37 10.68 -0.55 -6.35
N SER A 38 9.63 -1.31 -6.69
CA SER A 38 8.44 -1.49 -5.86
C SER A 38 8.18 -2.98 -5.66
N PRO A 39 7.70 -3.38 -4.47
CA PRO A 39 7.36 -4.77 -4.23
C PRO A 39 6.16 -5.18 -5.08
N ASN A 40 6.24 -6.37 -5.67
CA ASN A 40 5.09 -6.98 -6.31
C ASN A 40 4.10 -7.46 -5.23
N TRP A 41 3.15 -6.61 -4.88
CA TRP A 41 2.16 -6.87 -3.82
C TRP A 41 1.34 -8.14 -4.05
N LEU A 42 1.05 -8.50 -5.31
CA LEU A 42 0.39 -9.75 -5.64
C LEU A 42 1.27 -10.94 -5.24
N LYS A 43 2.55 -10.92 -5.62
CA LYS A 43 3.51 -11.98 -5.23
C LYS A 43 3.65 -12.07 -3.71
N VAL A 44 3.77 -10.92 -3.03
CA VAL A 44 3.87 -10.87 -1.56
C VAL A 44 2.62 -11.50 -0.92
N GLY A 45 1.43 -11.13 -1.36
CA GLY A 45 0.17 -11.69 -0.88
C GLY A 45 0.11 -13.21 -1.04
N PHE A 46 0.45 -13.74 -2.23
CA PHE A 46 0.51 -15.18 -2.45
C PHE A 46 1.53 -15.86 -1.54
N THR A 47 2.75 -15.32 -1.41
CA THR A 47 3.79 -15.95 -0.57
C THR A 47 3.38 -16.02 0.90
N LEU A 48 2.79 -14.94 1.44
CA LEU A 48 2.30 -14.93 2.82
C LEU A 48 1.10 -15.86 2.98
N GLY A 49 0.18 -15.88 2.02
CA GLY A 49 -0.96 -16.78 2.01
C GLY A 49 -0.56 -18.25 2.02
N THR A 50 0.34 -18.66 1.11
CA THR A 50 0.85 -20.04 1.06
C THR A 50 1.61 -20.40 2.33
N SER A 51 2.44 -19.50 2.86
CA SER A 51 3.17 -19.74 4.12
C SER A 51 2.23 -19.92 5.30
N ALA A 52 1.22 -19.05 5.45
CA ALA A 52 0.24 -19.15 6.53
C ALA A 52 -0.60 -20.43 6.40
N PHE A 53 -1.03 -20.78 5.19
CA PHE A 53 -1.76 -22.00 4.91
C PHE A 53 -0.98 -23.25 5.33
N LEU A 54 0.29 -23.35 4.94
CA LEU A 54 1.16 -24.47 5.33
C LEU A 54 1.34 -24.56 6.85
N ARG A 55 1.48 -23.42 7.54
CA ARG A 55 1.61 -23.39 9.01
C ARG A 55 0.34 -23.88 9.69
N ILE A 56 -0.83 -23.43 9.26
CA ILE A 56 -2.12 -23.85 9.84
C ILE A 56 -2.34 -25.34 9.60
N TYR A 57 -2.06 -25.81 8.38
CA TYR A 57 -2.17 -27.22 8.03
C TYR A 57 -1.24 -28.10 8.87
N LEU A 58 0.01 -27.66 9.06
CA LEU A 58 0.98 -28.39 9.89
C LEU A 58 0.55 -28.48 11.36
N ILE A 59 -0.02 -27.40 11.92
CA ILE A 59 -0.53 -27.41 13.30
C ILE A 59 -1.72 -28.37 13.42
N LYS A 60 -2.64 -28.36 12.44
CA LYS A 60 -3.75 -29.32 12.40
C LYS A 60 -3.25 -30.75 12.38
N GLN A 61 -2.33 -31.06 11.45
CA GLN A 61 -1.73 -32.38 11.33
C GLN A 61 -1.07 -32.81 12.64
N HIS A 62 -0.27 -31.93 13.25
CA HIS A 62 0.40 -32.22 14.52
C HIS A 62 -0.59 -32.57 15.64
N ASN A 63 -1.69 -31.84 15.74
CA ASN A 63 -2.71 -32.10 16.76
C ASN A 63 -3.41 -33.44 16.52
N GLU A 64 -3.76 -33.74 15.27
CA GLU A 64 -4.36 -35.03 14.90
C GLU A 64 -3.42 -36.20 15.20
N ASP A 65 -2.14 -36.05 14.85
CA ASP A 65 -1.11 -37.06 15.13
C ASP A 65 -0.91 -37.26 16.63
N ALA A 66 -0.93 -36.17 17.42
CA ALA A 66 -0.81 -36.24 18.88
C ALA A 66 -2.03 -36.92 19.52
N LEU A 67 -3.24 -36.65 19.02
CA LEU A 67 -4.48 -37.31 19.47
C LEU A 67 -4.47 -38.79 19.12
N GLU A 68 -4.07 -39.13 17.90
CA GLU A 68 -3.97 -40.51 17.44
C GLU A 68 -2.93 -41.30 18.24
N TYR A 69 -1.80 -40.66 18.58
CA TYR A 69 -0.80 -41.24 19.46
C TYR A 69 -1.37 -41.55 20.84
N LYS A 70 -2.07 -40.59 21.47
CA LYS A 70 -2.69 -40.80 22.79
C LYS A 70 -3.72 -41.93 22.75
N ARG A 71 -4.55 -41.98 21.70
CA ARG A 71 -5.55 -43.03 21.49
C ARG A 71 -4.92 -44.42 21.37
N ARG A 72 -3.82 -44.55 20.63
CA ARG A 72 -3.11 -45.83 20.45
C ARG A 72 -2.36 -46.28 21.70
N ASN A 73 -1.92 -45.34 22.52
CA ASN A 73 -1.17 -45.62 23.75
C ASN A 73 -2.05 -45.66 25.01
N GLY A 74 -3.35 -45.39 24.89
CA GLY A 74 -4.28 -45.36 26.03
C GLY A 74 -3.96 -44.25 27.05
N LEU A 75 -3.41 -43.13 26.58
CA LEU A 75 -2.95 -42.01 27.41
C LEU A 75 -4.00 -40.88 27.51
N GLU A 76 -5.29 -41.24 27.48
CA GLU A 76 -6.43 -40.31 27.56
C GLU A 76 -6.97 -40.17 28.99
#